data_AF-A0A8T2QHI3-F1
#
_entry.id   AF-A0A8T2QHI3-F1
#
_cell.length_a   1.000
_cell.length_b   1.000
_cell.length_c   1.000
_cell.angle_alpha   90.00
_cell.angle_beta   90.00
_cell.angle_gamma   90.00
#
_symmetry.space_group_name_H-M   'P 1'
#
loop_
_entity.id
_entity.type
_entity.pdbx_description
1 polymer ?
#
loop_
_entity_poly.entity_id
_entity_poly.type
_entity_poly.pdbx_seq_one_letter_code
_entity_poly.pdbx_strand_id
1 'polypeptide(L)'
;MKSSVNARLPRFTEEESKELQGSLDFVGLNYYTAYYVQNASEELDPSLRWYESDRQATVGHVGPDGKLIGEAMGPPQIGWIFNCPWGLPKLLSWMENRYGKEEFQAHPIIITENGCMDRELNVSKRKALNDTRRINYLSGSLEHLANAIRNYGYNVQGFFAWSLIDNFEWESGLVCRFGLHYVDYDNKLKRYPKASAKWFKAFLAGK
;
A
#
# COMPACT_ATOMS: atom_id res chain seq x y z
N MET A 1 -8.31 0.65 20.87
CA MET A 1 -9.63 0.20 20.37
C MET A 1 -10.63 -0.09 21.48
N LYS A 2 -10.40 -1.06 22.39
CA LYS A 2 -11.37 -1.40 23.47
C LYS A 2 -11.86 -0.18 24.28
N SER A 3 -10.97 0.74 24.66
CA SER A 3 -11.32 1.98 25.37
C SER A 3 -12.03 3.02 24.49
N SER A 4 -11.56 3.25 23.27
CA SER A 4 -12.06 4.32 22.37
C SER A 4 -13.40 3.98 21.70
N VAL A 5 -13.52 2.75 21.18
CA VAL A 5 -14.69 2.27 20.43
C VAL A 5 -15.79 1.76 21.38
N ASN A 6 -15.38 1.22 22.53
CA ASN A 6 -16.24 0.76 23.63
C ASN A 6 -17.37 -0.18 23.15
N ALA A 7 -18.64 0.14 23.44
CA ALA A 7 -19.79 -0.72 23.16
C ALA A 7 -20.03 -1.00 21.67
N ARG A 8 -19.44 -0.21 20.75
CA ARG A 8 -19.50 -0.46 19.30
C ARG A 8 -18.54 -1.55 18.84
N LEU A 9 -17.58 -1.96 19.67
CA LEU A 9 -16.65 -3.04 19.36
C LEU A 9 -17.22 -4.36 19.90
N PRO A 10 -17.57 -5.33 19.03
CA PRO A 10 -17.98 -6.65 19.47
C PRO A 10 -16.91 -7.30 20.35
N ARG A 11 -17.36 -8.13 21.29
CA ARG A 11 -16.47 -8.90 22.17
C ARG A 11 -16.49 -10.34 21.70
N PHE A 12 -15.30 -10.89 21.50
CA PHE A 12 -15.14 -12.32 21.33
C PHE A 12 -15.37 -13.01 22.68
N THR A 13 -16.10 -14.12 22.63
CA THR A 13 -16.10 -15.15 23.67
C THR A 13 -14.70 -15.76 23.80
N GLU A 14 -14.47 -16.55 24.86
CA GLU A 14 -13.20 -17.24 25.03
C GLU A 14 -12.97 -18.28 23.93
N GLU A 15 -14.03 -18.96 23.51
CA GLU A 15 -14.03 -19.93 22.42
C GLU A 15 -13.64 -19.25 21.10
N GLU A 16 -14.31 -18.17 20.71
CA GLU A 16 -13.98 -17.41 19.48
C GLU A 16 -12.56 -16.84 19.53
N SER A 17 -12.11 -16.37 20.70
CA SER A 17 -10.74 -15.87 20.85
C SER A 17 -9.71 -16.99 20.67
N LYS A 18 -10.00 -18.23 21.07
CA LYS A 18 -9.10 -19.37 20.86
C LYS A 18 -9.06 -19.79 19.40
N GLU A 19 -10.20 -19.72 18.70
CA GLU A 19 -10.28 -20.03 17.27
C GLU A 19 -9.48 -19.04 16.40
N LEU A 20 -9.41 -17.76 16.79
CA LEU A 20 -8.69 -16.72 16.05
C LEU A 20 -7.19 -16.63 16.35
N GLN A 21 -6.76 -17.05 17.54
CA GLN A 21 -5.35 -16.99 17.92
C GLN A 21 -4.54 -18.03 17.15
N GLY A 22 -3.52 -17.57 16.42
CA GLY A 22 -2.69 -18.44 15.58
C GLY A 22 -3.42 -18.98 14.34
N SER A 23 -4.56 -18.41 13.95
CA SER A 23 -5.35 -18.86 12.80
C SER A 23 -4.80 -18.34 11.46
N LEU A 24 -3.48 -18.29 11.30
CA LEU A 24 -2.83 -17.74 10.12
C LEU A 24 -1.69 -18.65 9.66
N ASP A 25 -1.69 -19.01 8.38
CA ASP A 25 -0.58 -19.74 7.77
C ASP A 25 0.49 -18.78 7.20
N PHE A 26 0.08 -17.59 6.81
CA PHE A 26 0.91 -16.51 6.27
C PHE A 26 0.19 -15.16 6.44
N VAL A 27 0.93 -14.07 6.26
CA VAL A 27 0.38 -12.70 6.28
C VAL A 27 0.43 -12.10 4.88
N GLY A 28 -0.74 -11.80 4.33
CA GLY A 28 -0.87 -10.94 3.15
C GLY A 28 -0.75 -9.47 3.55
N LEU A 29 0.27 -8.78 3.03
CA LEU A 29 0.50 -7.36 3.31
C LEU A 29 0.36 -6.50 2.05
N ASN A 30 -0.60 -5.59 2.05
CA ASN A 30 -0.70 -4.53 1.06
C ASN A 30 0.07 -3.30 1.55
N TYR A 31 0.99 -2.79 0.74
CA TYR A 31 1.78 -1.59 1.08
C TYR A 31 1.79 -0.62 -0.09
N TYR A 32 1.42 0.63 0.19
CA TYR A 32 1.31 1.67 -0.84
C TYR A 32 2.05 2.98 -0.50
N THR A 33 1.97 3.43 0.75
CA THR A 33 2.49 4.74 1.15
C THR A 33 2.77 4.76 2.65
N ALA A 34 3.29 5.88 3.14
CA ALA A 34 3.38 6.19 4.56
C ALA A 34 2.70 7.54 4.85
N TYR A 35 2.37 7.76 6.11
CA TYR A 35 1.73 8.99 6.58
C TYR A 35 2.49 9.58 7.76
N TYR A 36 2.49 10.91 7.86
CA TYR A 36 2.67 11.59 9.13
C TYR A 36 1.39 11.47 9.95
N VAL A 37 1.56 11.37 11.27
CA VAL A 37 0.47 11.26 12.23
C VAL A 37 0.65 12.36 13.28
N GLN A 38 -0.42 13.06 13.61
CA GLN A 38 -0.47 14.01 14.72
C GLN A 38 -1.70 13.72 15.58
N ASN A 39 -1.67 14.08 16.86
CA ASN A 39 -2.86 13.99 17.70
C ASN A 39 -3.98 14.88 17.13
N ALA A 40 -5.23 14.43 17.26
CA ALA A 40 -6.37 15.29 16.97
C ALA A 40 -6.36 16.48 17.94
N SER A 41 -6.59 17.69 17.42
CA SER A 41 -6.46 18.94 18.18
C SER A 41 -7.61 19.20 19.16
N GLU A 42 -8.74 18.49 19.02
CA GLU A 42 -9.95 18.69 19.83
C GLU A 42 -10.57 17.35 20.24
N GLU A 43 -11.18 17.31 21.43
CA GLU A 43 -12.03 16.19 21.82
C GLU A 43 -13.26 16.15 20.89
N LEU A 44 -13.37 15.05 20.13
CA LEU A 44 -14.49 14.83 19.22
C LEU A 44 -15.80 14.70 19.99
N ASP A 45 -16.81 15.46 19.55
CA ASP A 45 -18.21 15.28 19.96
C ASP A 45 -18.57 13.78 19.85
N PRO A 46 -19.03 13.13 20.94
CA PRO A 46 -19.44 11.74 20.92
C PRO A 46 -20.45 11.38 19.82
N SER A 47 -21.30 12.31 19.40
CA SER A 47 -22.28 12.13 18.32
C SER A 47 -21.66 12.12 16.92
N LEU A 48 -20.47 12.70 16.78
CA LEU A 48 -19.70 12.73 15.53
C LEU A 48 -18.69 11.58 15.45
N ARG A 49 -18.73 10.61 16.39
CA ARG A 49 -17.82 9.48 16.37
C ARG A 49 -18.20 8.46 15.31
N TRP A 50 -17.23 8.18 14.45
CA TRP A 50 -17.23 7.10 13.47
C TRP A 50 -15.83 6.47 13.35
N TYR A 51 -15.70 5.42 12.54
CA TYR A 51 -14.51 4.55 12.54
C TYR A 51 -13.19 5.32 12.33
N GLU A 52 -13.16 6.38 11.51
CA GLU A 52 -11.97 7.22 11.35
C GLU A 52 -11.68 8.05 12.59
N SER A 53 -12.69 8.69 13.17
CA SER A 53 -12.51 9.58 14.31
C SER A 53 -12.08 8.84 15.59
N ASP A 54 -12.35 7.53 15.68
CA ASP A 54 -11.96 6.68 16.82
C ASP A 54 -10.45 6.56 16.99
N ARG A 55 -9.66 6.84 15.93
CA ARG A 55 -8.20 6.84 15.97
C ARG A 55 -7.61 8.04 16.71
N GLN A 56 -8.40 9.08 16.97
CA GLN A 56 -8.01 10.30 17.71
C GLN A 56 -6.70 10.94 17.21
N ALA A 57 -6.46 10.81 15.91
CA ALA A 57 -5.30 11.37 15.24
C ALA A 57 -5.76 12.06 13.95
N THR A 58 -4.90 12.88 13.38
CA THR A 58 -4.98 13.33 11.99
C THR A 58 -3.79 12.76 11.25
N VAL A 59 -4.01 12.30 10.01
CA VAL A 59 -2.96 11.79 9.15
C VAL A 59 -2.80 12.69 7.94
N GLY A 60 -1.58 12.77 7.42
CA GLY A 60 -1.28 13.56 6.24
C GLY A 60 0.07 13.20 5.64
N HIS A 61 0.38 13.84 4.52
CA HIS A 61 1.64 13.61 3.80
C HIS A 61 2.63 14.76 3.96
N VAL A 62 2.24 15.83 4.66
CA VAL A 62 3.09 17.00 4.93
C VAL A 62 3.56 16.93 6.37
N GLY A 63 4.87 16.99 6.57
CA GLY A 63 5.49 17.00 7.88
C GLY A 63 5.40 18.36 8.57
N PRO A 64 5.81 18.44 9.85
CA PRO A 64 5.83 19.71 10.59
C PRO A 64 6.80 20.75 9.99
N ASP A 65 7.74 20.33 9.15
CA ASP A 65 8.65 21.19 8.40
C ASP A 65 8.07 21.66 7.05
N GLY A 66 6.81 21.34 6.76
CA GLY A 66 6.13 21.67 5.52
C GLY A 66 6.53 20.81 4.32
N LYS A 67 7.35 19.77 4.50
CA LYS A 67 7.80 18.91 3.41
C LYS A 67 6.90 17.70 3.22
N LEU A 68 6.78 17.27 1.96
CA LEU A 68 6.09 16.02 1.63
C LEU A 68 6.92 14.81 2.08
N ILE A 69 6.24 13.78 2.57
CA ILE A 69 6.84 12.51 3.02
C ILE A 69 7.52 11.70 1.90
N GLY A 70 7.17 12.01 0.65
CA GLY A 70 7.70 11.39 -0.56
C GLY A 70 7.23 12.11 -1.82
N GLU A 71 7.57 11.55 -2.97
CA GLU A 71 7.08 12.05 -4.26
C GLU A 71 5.59 11.66 -4.43
N ALA A 72 4.71 12.63 -4.69
CA ALA A 72 3.28 12.36 -4.88
C ALA A 72 3.02 11.60 -6.18
N MET A 73 2.57 10.35 -6.12
CA MET A 73 2.46 9.49 -7.31
C MET A 73 1.22 9.76 -8.14
N GLY A 74 0.07 9.97 -7.51
CA GLY A 74 -1.20 10.18 -8.20
C GLY A 74 -1.54 11.64 -8.50
N PRO A 75 -2.69 11.88 -9.17
CA PRO A 75 -3.18 13.22 -9.46
C PRO A 75 -3.50 13.97 -8.17
N PRO A 76 -3.28 15.29 -8.07
CA PRO A 76 -3.55 16.05 -6.84
C PRO A 76 -4.98 15.93 -6.29
N GLN A 77 -5.97 15.67 -7.16
CA GLN A 77 -7.38 15.65 -6.80
C GLN A 77 -7.81 14.35 -6.10
N ILE A 78 -7.17 13.22 -6.41
CA ILE A 78 -7.60 11.88 -5.99
C ILE A 78 -6.44 10.98 -5.54
N GLY A 79 -5.21 11.46 -5.70
CA GLY A 79 -3.99 10.72 -5.42
C GLY A 79 -3.63 10.75 -3.94
N TRP A 80 -3.67 9.58 -3.33
CA TRP A 80 -3.29 9.38 -1.92
C TRP A 80 -1.93 8.67 -1.77
N ILE A 81 -1.32 8.22 -2.88
CA ILE A 81 -0.06 7.47 -2.85
C ILE A 81 1.13 8.41 -2.97
N PHE A 82 2.06 8.28 -2.03
CA PHE A 82 3.37 8.92 -2.05
C PHE A 82 4.46 7.85 -2.13
N ASN A 83 5.53 8.14 -2.87
CA ASN A 83 6.65 7.24 -3.04
C ASN A 83 7.49 7.19 -1.75
N CYS A 84 7.22 6.20 -0.90
CA CYS A 84 7.88 6.01 0.39
C CYS A 84 8.49 4.60 0.49
N PRO A 85 9.46 4.23 -0.36
CA PRO A 85 9.95 2.86 -0.42
C PRO A 85 10.62 2.41 0.89
N TRP A 86 11.15 3.37 1.67
CA TRP A 86 11.70 3.14 3.01
C TRP A 86 10.65 2.76 4.06
N GLY A 87 9.36 2.94 3.80
CA GLY A 87 8.30 2.64 4.78
C GLY A 87 8.02 1.15 4.92
N LEU A 88 8.16 0.38 3.85
CA LEU A 88 7.94 -1.08 3.87
C LEU A 88 8.87 -1.81 4.87
N PRO A 89 10.21 -1.65 4.85
CA PRO A 89 11.08 -2.28 5.85
C PRO A 89 10.81 -1.80 7.28
N LYS A 90 10.41 -0.53 7.46
CA LYS A 90 10.02 -0.02 8.78
C LYS A 90 8.73 -0.67 9.29
N LEU A 91 7.77 -0.94 8.40
CA LEU A 91 6.55 -1.66 8.74
C LEU A 91 6.85 -3.10 9.16
N LEU A 92 7.72 -3.80 8.44
CA LEU A 92 8.17 -5.15 8.82
C LEU A 92 8.85 -5.15 10.20
N SER A 93 9.74 -4.19 10.45
CA SER A 93 10.38 -4.02 11.76
C SER A 93 9.38 -3.70 12.87
N TRP A 94 8.39 -2.85 12.61
CA TRP A 94 7.33 -2.57 13.57
C TRP A 94 6.50 -3.82 13.87
N MET A 95 6.12 -4.59 12.85
CA MET A 95 5.36 -5.84 13.01
C MET A 95 6.14 -6.85 13.86
N GLU A 96 7.42 -7.07 13.56
CA GLU A 96 8.28 -7.98 14.34
C GLU A 96 8.34 -7.56 15.82
N ASN A 97 8.56 -6.27 16.09
CA ASN A 97 8.58 -5.75 17.46
C ASN A 97 7.22 -5.87 18.15
N ARG A 98 6.12 -5.69 17.41
CA ARG A 98 4.77 -5.66 17.96
C ARG A 98 4.21 -7.04 18.27
N TYR A 99 4.50 -8.02 17.43
CA TYR A 99 3.97 -9.38 17.52
C TYR A 99 4.98 -10.38 18.09
N GLY A 100 6.23 -9.97 18.27
CA GLY A 100 7.31 -10.83 18.76
C GLY A 100 8.03 -11.51 17.60
N LYS A 101 9.35 -11.61 17.71
CA LYS A 101 10.20 -12.12 16.63
C LYS A 101 9.88 -13.55 16.22
N GLU A 102 9.66 -14.44 17.19
CA GLU A 102 9.38 -15.86 16.91
C GLU A 102 8.08 -16.02 16.11
N GLU A 103 7.00 -15.40 16.59
CA GLU A 103 5.68 -15.41 15.94
C GLU A 103 5.74 -14.75 14.56
N PHE A 104 6.41 -13.61 14.44
CA PHE A 104 6.56 -12.90 13.17
C PHE A 104 7.34 -13.73 12.13
N GLN A 105 8.39 -14.43 12.54
CA GLN A 105 9.22 -15.22 11.62
C GLN A 105 8.59 -16.58 11.27
N ALA A 106 7.75 -17.12 12.16
CA ALA A 106 7.03 -18.38 11.93
C ALA A 106 6.06 -18.30 10.74
N HIS A 107 5.57 -17.09 10.43
CA HIS A 107 4.57 -16.87 9.40
C HIS A 107 5.17 -16.12 8.19
N PRO A 108 5.21 -16.74 7.01
CA PRO A 108 5.64 -16.07 5.79
C PRO A 108 4.83 -14.80 5.51
N ILE A 109 5.50 -13.78 4.97
CA ILE A 109 4.86 -12.57 4.50
C ILE A 109 4.82 -12.58 2.98
N ILE A 110 3.66 -12.26 2.42
CA ILE A 110 3.48 -12.05 0.98
C ILE A 110 3.05 -10.61 0.80
N ILE A 111 3.84 -9.82 0.07
CA ILE A 111 3.38 -8.49 -0.37
C ILE A 111 2.33 -8.73 -1.44
N THR A 112 1.06 -8.60 -1.05
CA THR A 112 -0.10 -9.00 -1.86
C THR A 112 -0.52 -7.89 -2.82
N GLU A 113 -0.23 -6.64 -2.48
CA GLU A 113 -0.34 -5.49 -3.37
C GLU A 113 0.75 -4.45 -3.09
N ASN A 114 1.42 -4.00 -4.14
CA ASN A 114 2.23 -2.78 -4.14
C ASN A 114 2.21 -2.15 -5.54
N GLY A 115 1.87 -0.86 -5.63
CA GLY A 115 1.81 -0.18 -6.92
C GLY A 115 1.41 1.29 -6.81
N CYS A 116 1.32 1.97 -7.94
CA CYS A 116 0.96 3.37 -7.97
C CYS A 116 0.11 3.73 -9.20
N MET A 117 -0.76 4.72 -9.02
CA MET A 117 -1.54 5.31 -10.11
C MET A 117 -0.69 6.25 -10.97
N ASP A 118 -1.11 6.46 -12.22
CA ASP A 118 -0.53 7.49 -13.10
C ASP A 118 -0.76 8.90 -12.51
N ARG A 119 0.21 9.81 -12.70
CA ARG A 119 0.16 11.18 -12.15
C ARG A 119 -0.97 12.02 -12.71
N GLU A 120 -1.29 11.82 -13.98
CA GLU A 120 -2.18 12.66 -14.75
C GLU A 120 -3.34 11.82 -15.25
N LEU A 121 -4.53 12.40 -15.18
CA LEU A 121 -5.75 11.78 -15.67
C LEU A 121 -5.88 11.97 -17.19
N ASN A 122 -6.52 11.01 -17.85
CA ASN A 122 -6.91 11.11 -19.27
C ASN A 122 -5.76 11.46 -20.24
N VAL A 123 -4.54 11.02 -19.94
CA VAL A 123 -3.39 11.24 -20.83
C VAL A 123 -3.51 10.41 -22.11
N SER A 124 -2.90 10.92 -23.19
CA SER A 124 -2.79 10.16 -24.45
C SER A 124 -2.15 8.80 -24.23
N LYS A 125 -2.55 7.79 -25.01
CA LYS A 125 -1.95 6.44 -24.98
C LYS A 125 -0.42 6.48 -25.06
N ARG A 126 0.16 7.32 -25.94
CA ARG A 126 1.62 7.47 -26.05
C ARG A 126 2.26 7.86 -24.72
N LYS A 127 1.64 8.77 -23.97
CA LYS A 127 2.11 9.21 -22.65
C LYS A 127 1.87 8.14 -21.58
N ALA A 128 0.70 7.50 -21.57
CA ALA A 128 0.38 6.40 -20.65
C ALA A 128 1.36 5.21 -20.77
N LEU A 129 1.85 4.92 -21.98
CA LEU A 129 2.81 3.83 -22.21
C LEU A 129 4.23 4.14 -21.72
N ASN A 130 4.57 5.41 -21.44
CA ASN A 130 5.89 5.84 -20.96
C ASN A 130 5.84 6.23 -19.48
N ASP A 131 5.51 5.27 -18.63
CA ASP A 131 5.20 5.43 -17.21
C ASP A 131 6.42 5.22 -16.29
N THR A 132 7.50 5.97 -16.53
CA THR A 132 8.76 5.83 -15.78
C THR A 132 8.63 6.06 -14.27
N ARG A 133 7.65 6.87 -13.83
CA ARG A 133 7.37 7.07 -12.40
C ARG A 133 6.94 5.77 -11.71
N ARG A 134 6.17 4.92 -12.39
CA ARG A 134 5.77 3.60 -11.88
C ARG A 134 6.97 2.67 -11.76
N ILE A 135 7.92 2.75 -12.69
CA ILE A 135 9.20 2.03 -12.59
C ILE A 135 9.92 2.44 -11.30
N ASN A 136 10.13 3.74 -11.08
CA ASN A 136 10.84 4.25 -9.91
C ASN A 136 10.18 3.84 -8.58
N TYR A 137 8.84 3.83 -8.53
CA TYR A 137 8.08 3.41 -7.36
C TYR A 137 8.26 1.91 -7.06
N LEU A 138 8.09 1.06 -8.07
CA LEU A 138 8.21 -0.39 -7.92
C LEU A 138 9.66 -0.80 -7.66
N SER A 139 10.63 -0.22 -8.38
CA SER A 139 12.04 -0.51 -8.20
C SER A 139 12.51 -0.14 -6.80
N GLY A 140 12.12 1.05 -6.31
CA GLY A 140 12.45 1.49 -4.96
C GLY A 140 11.88 0.56 -3.89
N SER A 141 10.60 0.15 -4.04
CA SER A 141 9.94 -0.76 -3.10
C SER A 141 10.61 -2.13 -3.08
N LEU A 142 10.91 -2.71 -4.24
CA LEU A 142 11.59 -4.00 -4.38
C LEU A 142 13.03 -3.95 -3.85
N GLU A 143 13.76 -2.86 -4.08
CA GLU A 143 15.11 -2.69 -3.56
C GLU A 143 15.12 -2.66 -2.03
N HIS A 144 14.24 -1.87 -1.42
CA HIS A 144 14.13 -1.78 0.03
C HIS A 144 13.68 -3.11 0.64
N LEU A 145 12.74 -3.80 0.00
CA LEU A 145 12.30 -5.12 0.42
C LEU A 145 13.43 -6.16 0.32
N ALA A 146 14.16 -6.19 -0.79
CA ALA A 146 15.30 -7.09 -0.98
C ALA A 146 16.41 -6.83 0.05
N ASN A 147 16.70 -5.55 0.35
CA ASN A 147 17.61 -5.19 1.44
C ASN A 147 17.09 -5.67 2.80
N ALA A 148 15.79 -5.56 3.04
CA ALA A 148 15.19 -6.01 4.28
C ALA A 148 15.35 -7.53 4.49
N ILE A 149 15.08 -8.30 3.43
CA ILE A 149 15.27 -9.76 3.41
C ILE A 149 16.74 -10.11 3.62
N ARG A 150 17.65 -9.53 2.82
CA ARG A 150 19.08 -9.88 2.85
C ARG A 150 19.77 -9.53 4.17
N ASN A 151 19.47 -8.35 4.73
CA ASN A 151 20.23 -7.81 5.86
C ASN A 151 19.60 -8.12 7.21
N TYR A 152 18.28 -8.32 7.28
CA TYR A 152 17.55 -8.57 8.52
C TYR A 152 16.85 -9.93 8.57
N GLY A 153 16.86 -10.68 7.47
CA GLY A 153 16.32 -12.04 7.43
C GLY A 153 14.80 -12.12 7.53
N TYR A 154 14.07 -11.08 7.13
CA TYR A 154 12.60 -11.13 7.13
C TYR A 154 12.09 -12.21 6.17
N ASN A 155 11.22 -13.09 6.66
CA ASN A 155 10.59 -14.19 5.93
C ASN A 155 9.53 -13.69 4.92
N VAL A 156 9.96 -12.95 3.90
CA VAL A 156 9.10 -12.47 2.82
C VAL A 156 9.24 -13.39 1.60
N GLN A 157 8.14 -13.98 1.14
CA GLN A 157 8.14 -15.04 0.13
C GLN A 157 7.48 -14.67 -1.19
N GLY A 158 6.83 -13.51 -1.27
CA GLY A 158 6.17 -13.10 -2.50
C GLY A 158 5.99 -11.59 -2.61
N PHE A 159 5.89 -11.12 -3.86
CA PHE A 159 5.57 -9.75 -4.21
C PHE A 159 4.65 -9.71 -5.42
N PHE A 160 3.48 -9.10 -5.24
CA PHE A 160 2.47 -8.94 -6.27
C PHE A 160 2.26 -7.45 -6.55
N ALA A 161 2.61 -7.03 -7.76
CA ALA A 161 2.42 -5.65 -8.18
C ALA A 161 0.94 -5.36 -8.46
N TRP A 162 0.41 -4.28 -7.88
CA TRP A 162 -0.90 -3.75 -8.24
C TRP A 162 -0.75 -2.75 -9.39
N SER A 163 -1.17 -3.05 -10.61
CA SER A 163 -1.89 -4.26 -11.03
C SER A 163 -1.46 -4.72 -12.41
N LEU A 164 -1.93 -5.91 -12.82
CA LEU A 164 -1.61 -6.45 -14.14
C LEU A 164 -2.07 -5.52 -15.28
N ILE A 165 -3.28 -4.97 -15.18
CA ILE A 165 -3.93 -4.15 -16.21
C ILE A 165 -4.59 -2.92 -15.59
N ASP A 166 -4.74 -1.85 -16.36
CA ASP A 166 -5.67 -0.77 -16.01
C ASP A 166 -7.08 -1.37 -15.83
N ASN A 167 -7.75 -1.03 -14.73
CA ASN A 167 -8.99 -1.66 -14.31
C ASN A 167 -9.96 -0.65 -13.69
N PHE A 168 -11.07 -1.15 -13.15
CA PHE A 168 -12.04 -0.35 -12.40
C PHE A 168 -11.55 -0.17 -10.96
N GLU A 169 -11.10 1.05 -10.63
CA GLU A 169 -10.49 1.39 -9.35
C GLU A 169 -11.53 1.98 -8.41
N TRP A 170 -12.43 1.13 -7.90
CA TRP A 170 -13.43 1.48 -6.89
C TRP A 170 -14.19 2.77 -7.22
N GLU A 171 -14.19 3.75 -6.30
CA GLU A 171 -14.85 5.05 -6.46
C GLU A 171 -14.23 5.93 -7.56
N SER A 172 -12.99 5.64 -7.99
CA SER A 172 -12.33 6.35 -9.10
C SER A 172 -12.73 5.83 -10.48
N GLY A 173 -13.49 4.73 -10.54
CA GLY A 173 -13.91 4.11 -11.79
C GLY A 173 -12.72 3.80 -12.71
N LEU A 174 -12.84 4.15 -14.00
CA LEU A 174 -11.83 3.86 -15.02
C LEU A 174 -10.81 5.00 -15.23
N VAL A 175 -10.88 6.05 -14.40
CA VAL A 175 -10.09 7.28 -14.58
C VAL A 175 -8.68 7.10 -14.01
N CYS A 176 -8.56 6.42 -12.87
CA CYS A 176 -7.28 6.00 -12.31
C CYS A 176 -6.70 4.80 -13.06
N ARG A 177 -5.38 4.81 -13.28
CA ARG A 177 -4.66 3.76 -13.99
C ARG A 177 -3.49 3.26 -13.16
N PHE A 178 -3.61 2.05 -12.63
CA PHE A 178 -2.55 1.36 -11.86
C PHE A 178 -1.77 0.33 -12.68
N GLY A 179 -2.31 -0.07 -13.83
CA GLY A 179 -1.86 -1.26 -14.54
C GLY A 179 -0.45 -1.14 -15.10
N LEU A 180 0.28 -2.25 -15.07
CA LEU A 180 1.47 -2.47 -15.88
C LEU A 180 1.13 -2.49 -17.38
N HIS A 181 -0.10 -2.86 -17.73
CA HIS A 181 -0.64 -2.80 -19.09
C HIS A 181 -1.72 -1.74 -19.21
N TYR A 182 -1.57 -0.88 -20.23
CA TYR A 182 -2.60 0.05 -20.63
C TYR A 182 -3.78 -0.69 -21.25
N VAL A 183 -5.00 -0.43 -20.77
CA VAL A 183 -6.25 -0.90 -21.39
C VAL A 183 -6.89 0.22 -22.18
N ASP A 184 -7.06 -0.02 -23.48
CA ASP A 184 -7.70 0.88 -24.43
C ASP A 184 -9.22 0.68 -24.40
N TYR A 185 -9.92 1.48 -23.60
CA TYR A 185 -11.36 1.34 -23.36
C TYR A 185 -12.20 1.57 -24.61
N ASP A 186 -11.70 2.41 -25.54
CA ASP A 186 -12.38 2.74 -26.80
C ASP A 186 -12.08 1.74 -27.93
N ASN A 187 -11.15 0.82 -27.71
CA ASN A 187 -10.68 -0.12 -28.73
C ASN A 187 -10.77 -1.57 -28.24
N LYS A 188 -12.01 -2.03 -27.98
CA LYS A 188 -12.30 -3.43 -27.60
C LYS A 188 -11.45 -3.92 -26.42
N LEU A 189 -11.13 -3.03 -25.47
CA LEU A 189 -10.28 -3.30 -24.31
C LEU A 189 -8.90 -3.85 -24.69
N LYS A 190 -8.30 -3.42 -25.80
CA LYS A 190 -6.98 -3.93 -26.20
C LYS A 190 -5.90 -3.55 -25.18
N ARG A 191 -5.04 -4.51 -24.82
CA ARG A 191 -3.97 -4.34 -23.82
C ARG A 191 -2.64 -4.01 -24.48
N TYR A 192 -1.90 -3.07 -23.90
CA TYR A 192 -0.58 -2.65 -24.37
C TYR A 192 0.40 -2.58 -23.20
N PRO A 193 1.54 -3.27 -23.24
CA PRO A 193 2.51 -3.22 -22.14
C PRO A 193 3.12 -1.82 -22.04
N LYS A 194 3.02 -1.20 -20.85
CA LYS A 194 3.68 0.07 -20.55
C LYS A 194 5.19 -0.16 -20.36
N ALA A 195 5.95 0.91 -20.19
CA ALA A 195 7.38 0.84 -19.88
C ALA A 195 7.63 0.04 -18.59
N SER A 196 6.78 0.23 -17.58
CA SER A 196 6.80 -0.54 -16.33
C SER A 196 6.63 -2.05 -16.52
N ALA A 197 5.73 -2.52 -17.38
CA ALA A 197 5.60 -3.95 -17.69
C ALA A 197 6.89 -4.52 -18.29
N LYS A 198 7.51 -3.78 -19.22
CA LYS A 198 8.75 -4.21 -19.88
C LYS A 198 9.90 -4.26 -18.89
N TRP A 199 10.01 -3.25 -18.03
CA TRP A 199 10.99 -3.21 -16.96
C TRP A 199 10.78 -4.35 -15.96
N PHE A 200 9.54 -4.57 -15.48
CA PHE A 200 9.25 -5.62 -14.51
C PHE A 200 9.55 -7.01 -15.07
N LYS A 201 9.28 -7.24 -16.36
CA LYS A 201 9.70 -8.46 -17.07
C LYS A 201 11.23 -8.63 -17.08
N ALA A 202 11.98 -7.55 -17.32
CA ALA A 202 13.46 -7.60 -17.33
C ALA A 202 14.00 -7.89 -15.92
N PHE A 203 13.47 -7.21 -14.90
CA PHE A 203 13.79 -7.42 -13.50
C PHE A 203 13.60 -8.89 -13.08
N LEU A 204 12.44 -9.49 -13.40
CA LEU A 204 12.15 -10.90 -13.10
C LEU A 204 13.10 -11.87 -13.82
N ALA A 205 13.68 -11.46 -14.95
CA ALA A 205 14.67 -12.25 -15.69
C ALA A 205 16.12 -11.98 -15.23
N GLY A 206 16.32 -11.17 -14.18
CA GLY A 206 17.65 -10.79 -13.67
C GLY A 206 18.45 -9.90 -14.63
N LYS A 207 17.78 -9.08 -15.44
CA LYS A 207 18.37 -8.19 -16.45
C LYS A 207 18.18 -6.72 -16.13
#